data_AF-A0A4S8KUK0-F1
#
_entry.id   AF-A0A4S8KUK0-F1
#
_cell.length_a   1.000
_cell.length_b   1.000
_cell.length_c   1.000
_cell.angle_alpha   90.00
_cell.angle_beta   90.00
_cell.angle_gamma   90.00
#
_symmetry.space_group_name_H-M   'P 1'
#
loop_
_entity.id
_entity.type
_entity.pdbx_description
1 polymer ?
#
loop_
_entity_poly.entity_id
_entity_poly.type
_entity_poly.pdbx_seq_one_letter_code
_entity_poly.pdbx_strand_id
1 'polypeptide(L)'
;GKVSKMRITPAMFGLPSYPLVSVAGGSPVHNGKTFKDTLDHLDGKVPAKLEPVLHFTLMNASALLVIAGVMKTFKEGVRLAEECVRSGKAREAFGKFRDVGVK
;
A
#
# COMPACT_ATOMS: atom_id res chain seq x y z
N GLY A 1 20.94 0.12 -21.27
CA GLY A 1 20.65 -0.21 -19.85
C GLY A 1 21.05 -1.64 -19.57
N LYS A 2 21.29 -2.00 -18.30
CA LYS A 2 21.58 -3.38 -17.86
C LYS A 2 20.35 -3.95 -17.16
N VAL A 3 19.90 -5.15 -17.56
CA VAL A 3 18.82 -5.87 -16.88
C VAL A 3 19.43 -6.84 -15.87
N SER A 4 18.95 -6.81 -14.64
CA SER A 4 19.30 -7.76 -13.59
C SER A 4 18.04 -8.45 -13.07
N LYS A 5 18.21 -9.67 -12.54
CA LYS A 5 17.15 -10.43 -11.88
C LYS A 5 17.46 -10.52 -10.40
N MET A 6 16.45 -10.37 -9.56
CA MET A 6 16.56 -10.61 -8.13
C MET A 6 15.27 -11.22 -7.59
N ARG A 7 15.40 -11.91 -6.45
CA ARG A 7 14.27 -12.36 -5.66
C ARG A 7 14.08 -11.39 -4.50
N ILE A 8 12.85 -10.95 -4.29
CA ILE A 8 12.47 -10.10 -3.16
C ILE A 8 11.53 -10.84 -2.21
N THR A 9 11.50 -10.41 -0.96
CA THR A 9 10.65 -10.99 0.10
C THR A 9 10.05 -9.87 0.95
N PRO A 10 8.91 -10.08 1.65
CA PRO A 10 8.35 -9.09 2.56
C PRO A 10 9.35 -8.58 3.62
N ALA A 11 10.25 -9.44 4.10
CA ALA A 11 11.26 -9.07 5.09
C ALA A 11 12.20 -7.95 4.61
N MET A 12 12.47 -7.85 3.31
CA MET A 12 13.28 -6.76 2.72
C MET A 12 12.60 -5.39 2.85
N PHE A 13 11.26 -5.39 2.90
CA PHE A 13 10.44 -4.20 3.11
C PHE A 13 10.22 -3.90 4.60
N GLY A 14 10.67 -4.79 5.50
CA GLY A 14 10.39 -4.72 6.94
C GLY A 14 8.98 -5.19 7.30
N LEU A 15 8.35 -5.98 6.44
CA LEU A 15 6.98 -6.48 6.61
C LEU A 15 6.98 -7.99 6.92
N PRO A 16 5.98 -8.49 7.69
CA PRO A 16 5.79 -9.92 7.88
C PRO A 16 5.27 -10.60 6.61
N SER A 17 5.37 -11.93 6.57
CA SER A 17 4.76 -12.73 5.50
C SER A 17 3.34 -13.15 5.88
N TYR A 18 2.45 -13.18 4.90
CA TYR A 18 1.07 -13.65 5.05
C TYR A 18 0.74 -14.73 4.01
N PRO A 19 -0.21 -15.64 4.30
CA PRO A 19 -0.76 -16.54 3.28
C PRO A 19 -1.37 -15.77 2.11
N LEU A 20 -1.19 -16.24 0.88
CA LEU A 20 -1.70 -15.52 -0.30
C LEU A 20 -3.24 -15.31 -0.26
N VAL A 21 -3.96 -16.24 0.38
CA VAL A 21 -5.42 -16.14 0.57
C VAL A 21 -5.83 -14.92 1.41
N SER A 22 -4.97 -14.40 2.27
CA SER A 22 -5.30 -13.24 3.13
C SER A 22 -5.30 -11.90 2.37
N VAL A 23 -4.83 -11.90 1.12
CA VAL A 23 -4.84 -10.72 0.24
C VAL A 23 -5.64 -10.98 -1.04
N ALA A 24 -6.40 -12.07 -1.08
CA ALA A 24 -7.24 -12.39 -2.22
C ALA A 24 -8.32 -11.31 -2.40
N GLY A 25 -8.45 -10.81 -3.64
CA GLY A 25 -9.55 -9.94 -4.02
C GLY A 25 -10.87 -10.71 -4.14
N GLY A 26 -11.97 -9.96 -4.11
CA GLY A 26 -13.32 -10.46 -4.34
C GLY A 26 -14.01 -9.72 -5.48
N SER A 27 -15.33 -9.56 -5.36
CA SER A 27 -16.12 -8.76 -6.30
C SER A 27 -15.68 -7.29 -6.32
N PRO A 28 -16.00 -6.52 -7.36
CA PRO A 28 -15.71 -5.09 -7.40
C PRO A 28 -16.23 -4.31 -6.19
N VAL A 29 -17.44 -4.65 -5.72
CA VAL A 29 -18.06 -4.05 -4.52
C VAL A 29 -17.24 -4.37 -3.27
N HIS A 30 -16.81 -5.63 -3.12
CA HIS A 30 -15.97 -6.05 -2.01
C HIS A 30 -14.62 -5.33 -2.03
N ASN A 31 -13.92 -5.31 -3.17
CA ASN A 31 -12.63 -4.64 -3.32
C ASN A 31 -12.73 -3.15 -3.06
N GLY A 32 -13.78 -2.49 -3.55
CA GLY A 32 -14.04 -1.07 -3.30
C GLY A 32 -14.26 -0.76 -1.82
N LYS A 33 -14.97 -1.64 -1.10
CA LYS A 33 -15.12 -1.50 0.36
C LYS A 33 -13.78 -1.69 1.07
N THR A 34 -13.05 -2.77 0.76
CA THR A 34 -11.74 -3.06 1.37
C THR A 34 -10.74 -1.92 1.14
N PHE A 35 -10.72 -1.35 -0.07
CA PHE A 35 -9.88 -0.20 -0.40
C PHE A 35 -10.26 1.03 0.44
N LYS A 36 -11.54 1.40 0.51
CA LYS A 36 -12.01 2.53 1.32
C LYS A 36 -11.70 2.32 2.80
N ASP A 37 -12.05 1.15 3.33
CA ASP A 37 -11.76 0.80 4.72
C ASP A 37 -10.25 0.99 5.02
N THR A 38 -9.36 0.53 4.13
CA THR A 38 -7.91 0.67 4.28
C THR A 38 -7.45 2.14 4.32
N LEU A 39 -8.08 3.04 3.58
CA LEU A 39 -7.73 4.46 3.52
C LEU A 39 -8.37 5.32 4.62
N ASP A 40 -9.50 4.89 5.17
CA ASP A 40 -10.24 5.65 6.18
C ASP A 40 -9.65 5.50 7.60
N HIS A 41 -8.57 4.73 7.75
CA HIS A 41 -7.88 4.53 9.03
C HIS A 41 -6.93 5.66 9.38
N LEU A 42 -7.49 6.72 9.97
CA LEU A 42 -6.77 7.85 10.55
C LEU A 42 -6.44 7.58 12.03
N ASP A 43 -5.23 7.95 12.47
CA ASP A 43 -4.77 7.92 13.87
C ASP A 43 -4.87 6.58 14.64
N GLY A 44 -5.23 5.47 13.98
CA GLY A 44 -5.56 4.19 14.62
C GLY A 44 -4.78 2.99 14.10
N LYS A 45 -4.89 1.87 14.81
CA LYS A 45 -4.47 0.56 14.29
C LYS A 45 -5.50 0.08 13.26
N VAL A 46 -5.03 -0.30 12.08
CA VAL A 46 -5.86 -0.97 11.07
C VAL A 46 -6.39 -2.27 11.69
N PRO A 47 -7.69 -2.61 11.49
CA PRO A 47 -8.23 -3.88 11.97
C PRO A 47 -7.34 -5.03 11.50
N ALA A 48 -7.03 -5.98 12.39
CA ALA A 48 -6.10 -7.08 12.09
C ALA A 48 -6.45 -7.84 10.79
N LYS A 49 -7.73 -7.92 10.44
CA LYS A 49 -8.21 -8.53 9.19
C LYS A 49 -7.79 -7.79 7.90
N LEU A 50 -7.51 -6.48 7.98
CA LEU A 50 -7.09 -5.64 6.85
C LEU A 50 -5.57 -5.44 6.81
N GLU A 51 -4.87 -5.78 7.89
CA GLU A 51 -3.42 -5.63 7.99
C GLU A 51 -2.65 -6.33 6.85
N PRO A 52 -2.99 -7.58 6.42
CA PRO A 52 -2.32 -8.20 5.28
C PRO A 52 -2.49 -7.41 3.97
N VAL A 53 -3.70 -6.88 3.73
CA VAL A 53 -4.01 -6.08 2.54
C VAL A 53 -3.29 -4.74 2.57
N LEU A 54 -3.25 -4.08 3.72
CA LEU A 54 -2.46 -2.86 3.92
C LEU A 54 -0.98 -3.14 3.64
N HIS A 55 -0.37 -4.12 4.31
CA HIS A 55 1.06 -4.44 4.13
C HIS A 55 1.40 -4.79 2.68
N PHE A 56 0.54 -5.54 2.00
CA PHE A 56 0.70 -5.83 0.57
C PHE A 56 0.66 -4.56 -0.28
N THR A 57 -0.23 -3.62 0.04
CA THR A 57 -0.32 -2.31 -0.63
C THR A 57 0.91 -1.45 -0.36
N LEU A 58 1.36 -1.37 0.89
CA LEU A 58 2.58 -0.63 1.29
C LEU A 58 3.83 -1.19 0.62
N MET A 59 3.92 -2.51 0.45
CA MET A 59 5.03 -3.15 -0.26
C MET A 59 5.12 -2.68 -1.72
N ASN A 60 4.00 -2.66 -2.43
CA ASN A 60 3.93 -2.20 -3.82
C ASN A 60 4.23 -0.69 -3.94
N ALA A 61 3.64 0.13 -3.06
CA ALA A 61 3.90 1.57 -3.03
C ALA A 61 5.37 1.89 -2.73
N SER A 62 5.98 1.16 -1.78
CA SER A 62 7.39 1.29 -1.44
C SER A 62 8.31 0.94 -2.62
N ALA A 63 8.00 -0.13 -3.36
CA ALA A 63 8.76 -0.50 -4.55
C ALA A 63 8.76 0.62 -5.59
N LEU A 64 7.59 1.24 -5.83
CA LEU A 64 7.48 2.39 -6.72
C LEU A 64 8.30 3.59 -6.20
N LEU A 65 8.23 3.92 -4.91
CA LEU A 65 8.99 5.04 -4.31
C LEU A 65 10.49 4.87 -4.47
N VAL A 66 11.00 3.64 -4.35
CA VAL A 66 12.43 3.35 -4.54
C VAL A 66 12.81 3.42 -6.02
N ILE A 67 12.02 2.84 -6.92
CA ILE A 67 12.26 2.88 -8.36
C ILE A 67 12.22 4.31 -8.90
N ALA A 68 11.34 5.15 -8.36
CA ALA A 68 11.23 6.56 -8.70
C ALA A 68 12.34 7.45 -8.09
N GLY A 69 13.24 6.88 -7.28
CA GLY A 69 14.33 7.63 -6.63
C GLY A 69 13.89 8.52 -5.46
N VAL A 70 12.64 8.40 -5.00
CA VAL A 70 12.10 9.18 -3.86
C VAL A 70 12.64 8.64 -2.54
N MET A 71 12.84 7.33 -2.45
CA MET A 71 13.40 6.65 -1.26
C MET A 71 14.60 5.79 -1.63
N LYS A 72 15.55 5.64 -0.70
CA LYS A 72 16.77 4.86 -0.93
C LYS A 72 16.58 3.37 -0.62
N THR A 73 15.66 3.05 0.29
CA THR A 73 15.40 1.68 0.73
C THR A 73 13.91 1.35 0.76
N PHE A 74 13.59 0.06 0.62
CA PHE A 74 12.20 -0.41 0.72
C PHE A 74 11.59 -0.16 2.11
N LYS A 75 12.38 -0.21 3.18
CA LYS A 75 11.89 0.07 4.54
C LYS A 75 11.50 1.54 4.72
N GLU A 76 12.27 2.47 4.15
CA GLU A 76 11.91 3.89 4.12
C GLU A 76 10.64 4.14 3.31
N GLY A 77 10.53 3.49 2.14
CA GLY A 77 9.33 3.56 1.30
C GLY A 77 8.08 3.05 2.01
N VAL A 78 8.18 1.96 2.78
CA VAL A 78 7.05 1.46 3.59
C VAL A 78 6.66 2.47 4.66
N ARG A 79 7.63 3.04 5.40
CA ARG A 79 7.35 4.05 6.42
C ARG A 79 6.63 5.27 5.85
N LEU A 80 7.10 5.80 4.72
CA LEU A 80 6.43 6.93 4.06
C LEU A 80 5.02 6.56 3.57
N ALA A 81 4.88 5.40 2.92
CA ALA A 81 3.58 4.94 2.44
C ALA A 81 2.58 4.76 3.60
N GLU A 82 3.04 4.22 4.73
CA GLU A 82 2.22 4.05 5.94
C GLU A 82 1.83 5.40 6.54
N GLU A 83 2.76 6.36 6.64
CA GLU A 83 2.48 7.73 7.07
C GLU A 83 1.41 8.38 6.19
N CYS A 84 1.51 8.22 4.86
CA CYS A 84 0.51 8.75 3.92
C CYS A 84 -0.89 8.18 4.13
N VAL A 85 -1.01 6.90 4.49
CA VAL A 85 -2.29 6.28 4.85
C VAL A 85 -2.79 6.85 6.18
N ARG A 86 -1.97 6.80 7.24
CA ARG A 86 -2.34 7.21 8.61
C ARG A 86 -2.69 8.68 8.75
N SER A 87 -1.99 9.55 8.02
CA SER A 87 -2.24 11.00 8.01
C SER A 87 -3.41 11.42 7.13
N GLY A 88 -4.02 10.48 6.39
CA GLY A 88 -5.12 10.78 5.47
C GLY A 88 -4.70 11.37 4.12
N LYS A 89 -3.41 11.62 3.89
CA LYS A 89 -2.88 12.11 2.60
C LYS A 89 -3.25 11.19 1.44
N ALA A 90 -3.22 9.87 1.64
CA ALA A 90 -3.62 8.89 0.62
C ALA A 90 -5.11 8.99 0.26
N ARG A 91 -5.96 9.21 1.27
CA ARG A 91 -7.40 9.44 1.10
C ARG A 91 -7.68 10.75 0.36
N GLU A 92 -6.97 11.82 0.71
CA GLU A 92 -7.06 13.11 0.03
C GLU A 92 -6.66 12.99 -1.44
N ALA A 93 -5.55 12.32 -1.74
CA ALA A 93 -5.07 12.08 -3.09
C ALA A 93 -6.10 11.27 -3.92
N PHE A 94 -6.70 10.23 -3.33
CA PHE A 94 -7.77 9.48 -3.97
C PHE A 94 -9.00 10.35 -4.26
N GLY A 95 -9.40 11.22 -3.33
CA GLY A 95 -10.49 12.18 -3.53
C GLY A 95 -10.23 13.10 -4.72
N LYS A 96 -9.05 13.70 -4.79
CA LYS A 96 -8.63 14.54 -5.93
C LYS A 96 -8.65 13.78 -7.25
N PHE A 97 -8.14 12.54 -7.27
CA PHE A 97 -8.15 11.70 -8.46
C PHE A 97 -9.57 11.39 -8.95
N ARG A 98 -10.47 11.02 -8.03
CA ARG A 98 -11.90 10.81 -8.33
C ARG A 98 -12.54 12.06 -8.93
N ASP A 99 -12.31 13.22 -8.33
CA ASP A 99 -12.97 14.46 -8.75
C ASP A 99 -12.50 14.93 -10.14
N VAL A 100 -11.27 14.60 -10.53
CA VAL A 100 -10.78 14.81 -11.90
C VAL A 100 -11.41 13.82 -12.88
N GLY A 101 -11.57 12.55 -12.51
CA GLY A 101 -12.10 11.50 -13.40
C GLY A 101 -13.61 11.50 -13.60
N VAL A 102 -14.36 12.32 -12.86
CA VAL A 102 -15.82 12.50 -13.00
C VAL A 102 -16.17 13.69 -13.92
N LYS A 103 -15.18 14.48 -14.35
CA LYS A 103 -15.33 15.50 -15.39
C LYS A 103 -15.21 14.87 -16.77
#